data_AF-I4AGE0-F1
#
_entry.id   AF-I4AGE0-F1
#
_cell.length_a   1.000
_cell.length_b   1.000
_cell.length_c   1.000
_cell.angle_alpha   90.00
_cell.angle_beta   90.00
_cell.angle_gamma   90.00
#
_symmetry.space_group_name_H-M   'P 1'
#
loop_
_entity.id
_entity.type
_entity.pdbx_description
1 polymer ?
#
loop_
_entity_poly.entity_id
_entity_poly.type
_entity_poly.pdbx_seq_one_letter_code
_entity_poly.pdbx_strand_id
1 'polypeptide(L)'
;MLNEGELSILLQNQSVREPLDSLRSDFFSAYTDIRPLDEKDFFALTLLAPSIAIALANGSISLFEELSLTKKARMLSRQEESFRTNDPLLAALKQLTKDFKRWENGFYDAIKTAMYSSLRKNELLWQHLHEEKSVSHVWKNDALNAPYILVKFLVLLFLEEEKITITPLLSQIEYKKLLEIGEKLELTKFPIFKSFCEVFDVR
;
A
#
# COMPACT_ATOMS: atom_id res chain seq x y z
N MET A 1 4.32 -7.16 7.36
CA MET A 1 3.83 -5.86 6.86
C MET A 1 4.68 -4.73 7.44
N LEU A 2 4.59 -3.51 6.89
CA LEU A 2 5.16 -2.31 7.53
C LEU A 2 4.48 -2.08 8.89
N ASN A 3 5.23 -1.53 9.85
CA ASN A 3 4.71 -1.11 11.14
C ASN A 3 4.85 0.40 11.35
N GLU A 4 4.27 0.91 12.44
CA GLU A 4 4.29 2.33 12.80
C GLU A 4 5.70 2.94 12.87
N GLY A 5 6.67 2.23 13.45
CA GLY A 5 8.05 2.69 13.55
C GLY A 5 8.70 2.88 12.18
N GLU A 6 8.41 1.97 11.25
CA GLU A 6 8.91 2.04 9.87
C GLU A 6 8.27 3.19 9.09
N LEU A 7 6.97 3.46 9.28
CA LEU A 7 6.33 4.65 8.72
C LEU A 7 7.01 5.93 9.23
N SER A 8 7.30 5.98 10.53
CA SER A 8 7.97 7.14 11.13
C SER A 8 9.36 7.37 10.52
N ILE A 9 10.12 6.30 10.23
CA ILE A 9 11.42 6.38 9.56
C ILE A 9 11.27 6.87 8.11
N LEU A 10 10.25 6.41 7.38
CA LEU A 10 9.99 6.85 6.01
C LEU A 10 9.64 8.35 5.97
N LEU A 11 8.84 8.84 6.92
CA LEU A 11 8.43 10.25 7.01
C LEU A 11 9.56 11.20 7.44
N GLN A 12 10.67 10.68 8.00
CA GLN A 12 11.88 11.50 8.20
C GLN A 12 12.52 11.93 6.87
N ASN A 13 12.20 11.27 5.76
CA ASN A 13 12.66 11.67 4.45
C ASN A 13 11.82 12.83 3.90
N GLN A 14 12.44 14.01 3.76
CA GLN A 14 11.77 15.22 3.27
C GLN A 14 11.16 15.02 1.86
N SER A 15 11.80 14.23 1.00
CA SER A 15 11.27 13.91 -0.33
C SER A 15 9.97 13.11 -0.30
N VAL A 16 9.66 12.44 0.82
CA VAL A 16 8.40 11.72 1.03
C VAL A 16 7.38 12.61 1.73
N ARG A 17 7.84 13.35 2.75
CA ARG A 17 7.01 14.21 3.60
C ARG A 17 6.35 15.35 2.84
N GLU A 18 7.10 16.09 2.03
CA GLU A 18 6.57 17.28 1.35
C GLU A 18 5.43 16.96 0.35
N PRO A 19 5.58 15.97 -0.56
CA PRO A 19 4.47 15.59 -1.43
C PRO A 19 3.27 15.07 -0.65
N LEU A 20 3.51 14.33 0.44
CA LEU A 20 2.45 13.79 1.28
C LEU A 20 1.68 14.91 2.00
N ASP A 21 2.37 15.93 2.53
CA ASP A 21 1.73 17.06 3.20
C ASP A 21 0.89 17.91 2.23
N SER A 22 1.37 18.11 1.00
CA SER A 22 0.57 18.76 -0.05
C SER A 22 -0.70 17.96 -0.34
N LEU A 23 -0.55 16.65 -0.58
CA LEU A 23 -1.68 15.75 -0.83
C LEU A 23 -2.66 15.70 0.34
N ARG A 24 -2.16 15.76 1.58
CA ARG A 24 -2.94 15.80 2.81
C ARG A 24 -3.76 17.08 2.90
N SER A 25 -3.15 18.22 2.59
CA SER A 25 -3.83 19.51 2.57
C SER A 25 -4.95 19.54 1.52
N ASP A 26 -4.66 19.04 0.31
CA ASP A 26 -5.65 18.94 -0.76
C ASP A 26 -6.81 18.01 -0.38
N PHE A 27 -6.50 16.86 0.24
CA PHE A 27 -7.51 15.90 0.68
C PHE A 27 -8.48 16.50 1.70
N PHE A 28 -7.97 17.13 2.77
CA PHE A 28 -8.85 17.67 3.82
C PHE A 28 -9.49 19.01 3.44
N SER A 29 -8.93 19.76 2.49
CA SER A 29 -9.60 20.96 1.95
C SER A 29 -10.79 20.59 1.04
N ALA A 30 -10.77 19.41 0.44
CA ALA A 30 -11.88 18.91 -0.38
C ALA A 30 -13.09 18.44 0.45
N TYR A 31 -12.93 18.16 1.74
CA TYR A 31 -13.97 17.60 2.60
C TYR A 31 -14.08 18.35 3.93
N THR A 32 -15.18 19.08 4.13
CA THR A 32 -15.41 19.89 5.33
C THR A 32 -15.79 19.07 6.57
N ASP A 33 -16.35 17.89 6.38
CA ASP A 33 -16.98 17.11 7.44
C ASP A 33 -16.04 16.08 8.09
N ILE A 34 -14.77 16.06 7.66
CA ILE A 34 -13.78 15.09 8.12
C ILE A 34 -12.71 15.82 8.90
N ARG A 35 -12.50 15.39 10.14
CA ARG A 35 -11.41 15.92 10.95
C ARG A 35 -10.06 15.55 10.30
N PRO A 36 -9.15 16.52 10.11
CA PRO A 36 -7.83 16.26 9.56
C PRO A 36 -7.06 15.21 10.36
N LEU A 37 -6.40 14.31 9.64
CA LEU A 37 -5.46 13.34 10.19
C LEU A 37 -4.08 13.97 10.39
N ASP A 38 -3.32 13.43 11.33
CA ASP A 38 -1.89 13.69 11.40
C ASP A 38 -1.17 13.08 10.18
N GLU A 39 0.08 13.48 9.99
CA GLU A 39 0.89 13.07 8.84
C GLU A 39 1.03 11.55 8.73
N LYS A 40 1.17 10.87 9.86
CA LYS A 40 1.41 9.42 9.91
C LYS A 40 0.13 8.63 9.64
N ASP A 41 -0.98 9.02 10.25
CA ASP A 41 -2.29 8.43 10.01
C ASP A 41 -2.74 8.67 8.55
N PHE A 42 -2.42 9.84 7.98
CA PHE A 42 -2.66 10.11 6.56
C PHE A 42 -1.76 9.26 5.66
N PHE A 43 -0.49 9.04 6.02
CA PHE A 43 0.38 8.14 5.27
C PHE A 43 -0.11 6.69 5.31
N ALA A 44 -0.57 6.25 6.48
CA ALA A 44 -1.22 4.95 6.65
C ALA A 44 -2.43 4.81 5.74
N LEU A 45 -3.33 5.80 5.71
CA LEU A 45 -4.46 5.86 4.78
C LEU A 45 -4.00 5.77 3.32
N THR A 46 -2.94 6.49 2.97
CA THR A 46 -2.37 6.50 1.62
C THR A 46 -1.93 5.12 1.18
N LEU A 47 -1.25 4.37 2.07
CA LEU A 47 -0.76 3.02 1.80
C LEU A 47 -1.88 1.99 1.60
N LEU A 48 -3.12 2.29 1.96
CA LEU A 48 -4.27 1.43 1.70
C LEU A 48 -4.81 1.56 0.27
N ALA A 49 -4.41 2.57 -0.49
CA ALA A 49 -4.95 2.82 -1.83
C ALA A 49 -4.90 1.61 -2.77
N PRO A 50 -3.82 0.80 -2.83
CA PRO A 50 -3.83 -0.42 -3.63
C PRO A 50 -4.88 -1.44 -3.19
N SER A 51 -5.03 -1.67 -1.89
CA SER A 51 -6.04 -2.60 -1.37
C SER A 51 -7.47 -2.09 -1.64
N ILE A 52 -7.71 -0.77 -1.51
CA ILE A 52 -9.00 -0.15 -1.85
C ILE A 52 -9.30 -0.32 -3.34
N ALA A 53 -8.32 -0.07 -4.20
CA ALA A 53 -8.47 -0.17 -5.64
C ALA A 53 -8.79 -1.60 -6.11
N ILE A 54 -8.15 -2.60 -5.51
CA ILE A 54 -8.44 -4.01 -5.78
C ILE A 54 -9.85 -4.37 -5.32
N ALA A 55 -10.25 -4.00 -4.10
CA ALA A 55 -11.60 -4.26 -3.61
C ALA A 55 -12.68 -3.57 -4.47
N LEU A 56 -12.42 -2.34 -4.94
CA LEU A 56 -13.32 -1.62 -5.84
C LEU A 56 -13.33 -2.17 -7.27
N ALA A 57 -12.41 -3.06 -7.66
CA ALA A 57 -12.32 -3.57 -9.03
C ALA A 57 -13.58 -4.37 -9.42
N ASN A 58 -14.24 -5.00 -8.44
CA ASN A 58 -15.52 -5.69 -8.61
C ASN A 58 -16.74 -4.75 -8.57
N GLY A 59 -16.53 -3.43 -8.50
CA GLY A 59 -17.57 -2.40 -8.50
C GLY A 59 -18.10 -2.01 -7.12
N SER A 60 -17.88 -2.83 -6.09
CA SER A 60 -18.25 -2.53 -4.70
C SER A 60 -17.33 -3.27 -3.72
N ILE A 61 -17.07 -2.66 -2.58
CA ILE A 61 -16.35 -3.29 -1.46
C ILE A 61 -17.34 -4.11 -0.62
N SER A 62 -17.05 -5.40 -0.43
CA SER A 62 -17.79 -6.28 0.48
C SER A 62 -17.51 -5.98 1.95
N LEU A 63 -18.38 -6.46 2.84
CA LEU A 63 -18.19 -6.28 4.29
C LEU A 63 -16.85 -6.85 4.79
N PHE A 64 -16.42 -8.00 4.25
CA PHE A 64 -15.15 -8.61 4.64
C PHE A 64 -13.96 -7.76 4.20
N GLU A 65 -13.98 -7.20 2.99
CA GLU A 65 -12.94 -6.30 2.51
C GLU A 65 -12.91 -4.99 3.31
N GLU A 66 -14.07 -4.44 3.68
CA GLU A 66 -14.14 -3.25 4.55
C GLU A 66 -13.53 -3.52 5.94
N LEU A 67 -13.80 -4.70 6.51
CA LEU A 67 -13.19 -5.15 7.77
C LEU A 67 -11.67 -5.35 7.62
N SER A 68 -11.20 -5.97 6.53
CA SER A 68 -9.78 -6.13 6.22
C SER A 68 -9.07 -4.79 6.08
N LEU A 69 -9.65 -3.84 5.34
CA LEU A 69 -9.11 -2.49 5.16
C LEU A 69 -9.05 -1.73 6.48
N THR A 70 -10.11 -1.82 7.28
CA THR A 70 -10.17 -1.23 8.62
C THR A 70 -9.07 -1.80 9.51
N LYS A 71 -8.89 -3.13 9.51
CA LYS A 71 -7.83 -3.79 10.28
C LYS A 71 -6.44 -3.32 9.85
N LYS A 72 -6.15 -3.26 8.55
CA LYS A 72 -4.88 -2.72 8.03
C LYS A 72 -4.66 -1.27 8.45
N ALA A 73 -5.69 -0.43 8.36
CA ALA A 73 -5.63 0.98 8.77
C ALA A 73 -5.21 1.10 10.25
N ARG A 74 -5.83 0.29 11.11
CA ARG A 74 -5.53 0.27 12.55
C ARG A 74 -4.14 -0.24 12.87
N MET A 75 -3.61 -1.17 12.12
CA MET A 75 -2.25 -1.67 12.35
C MET A 75 -1.17 -0.64 12.01
N LEU A 76 -1.43 0.21 11.04
CA LEU A 76 -0.52 1.27 10.61
C LEU A 76 -0.67 2.53 11.50
N SER A 77 -1.81 2.71 12.15
CA SER A 77 -2.17 3.88 12.96
C SER A 77 -2.12 3.59 14.46
N ARG A 78 -1.81 4.62 15.26
CA ARG A 78 -1.68 4.53 16.72
C ARG A 78 -2.99 4.54 17.50
N GLN A 79 -4.14 4.60 16.84
CA GLN A 79 -5.42 4.77 17.52
C GLN A 79 -5.89 3.46 18.20
N GLU A 80 -5.10 2.98 19.16
CA GLU A 80 -5.48 1.96 20.15
C GLU A 80 -6.54 2.50 21.13
N GLU A 81 -6.65 3.83 21.24
CA GLU A 81 -7.54 4.50 22.19
C GLU A 81 -8.75 5.20 21.53
N SER A 82 -9.43 4.60 20.55
CA SER A 82 -10.77 5.11 20.20
C SER A 82 -11.65 4.12 19.42
N PHE A 83 -12.37 3.24 20.13
CA PHE A 83 -13.74 2.92 19.73
C PHE A 83 -14.67 4.14 20.00
N ARG A 84 -14.23 5.34 19.60
CA ARG A 84 -15.05 6.55 19.68
C ARG A 84 -15.92 6.55 18.44
N THR A 85 -17.18 6.93 18.61
CA THR A 85 -18.20 7.00 17.56
C THR A 85 -17.80 7.90 16.37
N ASN A 86 -16.74 8.70 16.52
CA ASN A 86 -16.21 9.65 15.53
C ASN A 86 -14.72 9.41 15.25
N ASP A 87 -14.39 8.21 14.77
CA ASP A 87 -13.02 7.91 14.38
C ASP A 87 -12.63 8.66 13.07
N PRO A 88 -11.62 9.55 13.11
CA PRO A 88 -11.26 10.35 11.94
C PRO A 88 -10.61 9.51 10.84
N LEU A 89 -9.90 8.43 11.17
CA LEU A 89 -9.24 7.56 10.20
C LEU A 89 -10.28 6.75 9.43
N LEU A 90 -11.27 6.20 10.13
CA LEU A 90 -12.37 5.48 9.46
C LEU A 90 -13.25 6.42 8.64
N ALA A 91 -13.49 7.64 9.11
CA ALA A 91 -14.20 8.65 8.34
C ALA A 91 -13.45 9.00 7.04
N ALA A 92 -12.13 9.22 7.13
CA ALA A 92 -11.28 9.48 5.97
C ALA A 92 -11.22 8.28 5.02
N LEU A 93 -11.09 7.05 5.54
CA LEU A 93 -11.13 5.82 4.74
C LEU A 93 -12.44 5.67 3.99
N LYS A 94 -13.58 5.87 4.68
CA LYS A 94 -14.91 5.82 4.07
C LYS A 94 -15.07 6.87 2.98
N GLN A 95 -14.55 8.07 3.19
CA GLN A 95 -14.59 9.12 2.19
C GLN A 95 -13.70 8.80 0.98
N LEU A 96 -12.49 8.33 1.23
CA LEU A 96 -11.56 7.90 0.19
C LEU A 96 -12.18 6.81 -0.69
N THR A 97 -12.84 5.82 -0.10
CA THR A 97 -13.54 4.76 -0.87
C THR A 97 -14.63 5.33 -1.78
N LYS A 98 -15.36 6.36 -1.35
CA LYS A 98 -16.45 6.97 -2.15
C LYS A 98 -15.94 7.76 -3.36
N ASP A 99 -14.80 8.43 -3.22
CA ASP A 99 -14.23 9.32 -4.25
C ASP A 99 -12.81 8.88 -4.64
N PHE A 100 -12.58 7.57 -4.68
CA PHE A 100 -11.23 7.00 -4.80
C PHE A 100 -10.53 7.45 -6.08
N LYS A 101 -11.27 7.50 -7.18
CA LYS A 101 -10.73 7.85 -8.51
C LYS A 101 -10.07 9.23 -8.54
N ARG A 102 -10.55 10.19 -7.74
CA ARG A 102 -9.96 11.53 -7.62
C ARG A 102 -8.55 11.48 -7.02
N TRP A 103 -8.34 10.58 -6.06
CA TRP A 103 -7.12 10.53 -5.25
C TRP A 103 -6.13 9.44 -5.68
N GLU A 104 -6.59 8.45 -6.44
CA GLU A 104 -5.84 7.26 -6.84
C GLU A 104 -4.41 7.58 -7.28
N ASN A 105 -4.24 8.49 -8.25
CA ASN A 105 -2.92 8.79 -8.80
C ASN A 105 -2.01 9.51 -7.79
N GLY A 106 -2.53 10.51 -7.07
CA GLY A 106 -1.75 11.23 -6.05
C GLY A 106 -1.29 10.30 -4.93
N PHE A 107 -2.14 9.34 -4.55
CA PHE A 107 -1.81 8.34 -3.53
C PHE A 107 -0.73 7.38 -4.05
N TYR A 108 -0.83 6.91 -5.30
CA TYR A 108 0.21 6.06 -5.89
C TYR A 108 1.55 6.78 -6.07
N ASP A 109 1.54 8.05 -6.43
CA ASP A 109 2.77 8.85 -6.52
C ASP A 109 3.45 9.01 -5.15
N ALA A 110 2.67 9.21 -4.08
CA ALA A 110 3.19 9.25 -2.71
C ALA A 110 3.78 7.90 -2.28
N ILE A 111 3.09 6.78 -2.55
CA ILE A 111 3.58 5.42 -2.25
C ILE A 111 4.88 5.14 -3.02
N LYS A 112 4.88 5.41 -4.32
CA LYS A 112 6.04 5.24 -5.20
C LYS A 112 7.23 6.05 -4.67
N THR A 113 7.02 7.31 -4.33
CA THR A 113 8.08 8.17 -3.78
C THR A 113 8.64 7.61 -2.49
N ALA A 114 7.77 7.20 -1.55
CA ALA A 114 8.19 6.56 -0.31
C ALA A 114 9.03 5.30 -0.55
N MET A 115 8.54 4.40 -1.39
CA MET A 115 9.21 3.14 -1.72
C MET A 115 10.57 3.38 -2.38
N TYR A 116 10.63 4.15 -3.47
CA TYR A 116 11.88 4.39 -4.21
C TYR A 116 12.91 5.14 -3.35
N SER A 117 12.47 6.08 -2.53
CA SER A 117 13.38 6.81 -1.64
C SER A 117 13.99 5.92 -0.56
N SER A 118 13.30 4.84 -0.17
CA SER A 118 13.84 3.85 0.78
C SER A 118 14.83 2.88 0.11
N LEU A 119 14.58 2.51 -1.15
CA LEU A 119 15.40 1.54 -1.88
C LEU A 119 16.69 2.14 -2.45
N ARG A 120 16.65 3.40 -2.91
CA ARG A 120 17.79 4.07 -3.53
C ARG A 120 18.92 4.44 -2.57
N LYS A 121 18.72 4.30 -1.25
CA LYS A 121 19.76 4.58 -0.26
C LYS A 121 20.96 3.64 -0.37
N ASN A 122 20.80 2.48 -0.99
CA ASN A 122 21.87 1.52 -1.23
C ASN A 122 21.96 1.20 -2.73
N GLU A 123 22.96 1.75 -3.40
CA GLU A 123 23.15 1.61 -4.85
C GLU A 123 23.37 0.16 -5.30
N LEU A 124 24.08 -0.65 -4.50
CA LEU A 124 24.33 -2.05 -4.82
C LEU A 124 23.03 -2.87 -4.82
N LEU A 125 22.20 -2.70 -3.78
CA LEU A 125 20.88 -3.33 -3.73
C LEU A 125 19.99 -2.81 -4.86
N TRP A 126 20.04 -1.51 -5.14
CA TRP A 126 19.27 -0.88 -6.21
C TRP A 126 19.58 -1.47 -7.59
N GLN A 127 20.86 -1.70 -7.91
CA GLN A 127 21.27 -2.32 -9.17
C GLN A 127 20.79 -3.77 -9.26
N HIS A 128 21.01 -4.55 -8.21
CA HIS A 128 20.64 -5.97 -8.19
C HIS A 128 19.13 -6.21 -8.32
N LEU A 129 18.30 -5.29 -7.82
CA LEU A 129 16.83 -5.35 -7.95
C LEU A 129 16.31 -5.39 -9.39
N HIS A 130 17.12 -5.01 -10.39
CA HIS A 130 16.71 -4.96 -11.79
C HIS A 130 17.23 -6.17 -12.60
N GLU A 131 18.05 -7.03 -12.01
CA GLU A 131 18.65 -8.16 -12.71
C GLU A 131 17.69 -9.37 -12.69
N GLU A 132 17.33 -9.93 -13.85
CA GLU A 132 16.48 -11.15 -13.92
C GLU A 132 17.10 -12.36 -13.20
N LYS A 133 18.44 -12.38 -13.03
CA LYS A 133 19.14 -13.43 -12.26
C LYS A 133 18.95 -13.33 -10.75
N SER A 134 18.35 -12.24 -10.26
CA SER A 134 18.10 -12.01 -8.83
C SER A 134 16.91 -12.82 -8.29
N VAL A 135 16.14 -13.48 -9.18
CA VAL A 135 14.96 -14.26 -8.81
C VAL A 135 15.06 -15.72 -9.25
N SER A 136 14.53 -16.59 -8.39
CA SER A 136 14.42 -18.04 -8.60
C SER A 136 13.03 -18.48 -9.04
N HIS A 137 12.08 -17.54 -9.16
CA HIS A 137 10.65 -17.78 -9.41
C HIS A 137 9.97 -18.59 -8.30
N VAL A 138 10.58 -18.59 -7.10
CA VAL A 138 10.00 -19.17 -5.89
C VAL A 138 9.89 -18.03 -4.90
N TRP A 139 8.72 -17.40 -4.85
CA TRP A 139 8.49 -16.18 -4.06
C TRP A 139 9.05 -16.24 -2.64
N LYS A 140 8.86 -17.36 -1.93
CA LYS A 140 9.36 -17.52 -0.55
C LYS A 140 10.88 -17.39 -0.47
N ASN A 141 11.61 -17.92 -1.44
CA ASN A 141 13.06 -17.79 -1.52
C ASN A 141 13.47 -16.39 -1.99
N ASP A 142 12.80 -15.86 -3.00
CA ASP A 142 13.10 -14.54 -3.56
C ASP A 142 12.87 -13.42 -2.53
N ALA A 143 11.79 -13.53 -1.75
CA ALA A 143 11.49 -12.61 -0.64
C ALA A 143 12.54 -12.65 0.48
N LEU A 144 13.20 -13.80 0.74
CA LEU A 144 14.26 -13.89 1.74
C LEU A 144 15.55 -13.16 1.31
N ASN A 145 15.78 -13.05 0.01
CA ASN A 145 17.01 -12.45 -0.55
C ASN A 145 16.81 -11.00 -1.00
N ALA A 146 15.57 -10.51 -1.02
CA ALA A 146 15.24 -9.16 -1.42
C ALA A 146 15.45 -8.12 -0.31
N PRO A 147 15.58 -6.83 -0.67
CA PRO A 147 15.54 -5.75 0.30
C PRO A 147 14.27 -5.83 1.15
N TYR A 148 14.46 -5.96 2.47
CA TYR A 148 13.39 -6.18 3.43
C TYR A 148 12.22 -5.19 3.29
N ILE A 149 12.52 -3.92 3.04
CA ILE A 149 11.52 -2.87 2.88
C ILE A 149 10.64 -3.09 1.64
N LEU A 150 11.20 -3.59 0.53
CA LEU A 150 10.44 -3.90 -0.69
C LEU A 150 9.42 -5.01 -0.43
N VAL A 151 9.86 -6.09 0.22
CA VAL A 151 8.98 -7.21 0.59
C VAL A 151 7.84 -6.72 1.48
N LYS A 152 8.14 -5.82 2.43
CA LYS A 152 7.11 -5.22 3.28
C LYS A 152 6.09 -4.38 2.51
N PHE A 153 6.52 -3.62 1.51
CA PHE A 153 5.60 -2.92 0.60
C PHE A 153 4.74 -3.93 -0.17
N LEU A 154 5.33 -4.92 -0.84
CA LEU A 154 4.56 -5.91 -1.61
C LEU A 154 3.49 -6.61 -0.77
N VAL A 155 3.86 -7.07 0.43
CA VAL A 155 2.93 -7.72 1.35
C VAL A 155 1.85 -6.75 1.84
N LEU A 156 2.20 -5.52 2.21
CA LEU A 156 1.21 -4.56 2.71
C LEU A 156 0.18 -4.17 1.64
N LEU A 157 0.67 -3.84 0.43
CA LEU A 157 -0.13 -3.25 -0.63
C LEU A 157 -1.09 -4.29 -1.24
N PHE A 158 -0.65 -5.55 -1.36
CA PHE A 158 -1.36 -6.57 -2.16
C PHE A 158 -1.85 -7.80 -1.38
N LEU A 159 -1.33 -8.07 -0.17
CA LEU A 159 -1.79 -9.22 0.62
C LEU A 159 -2.64 -8.78 1.81
N GLU A 160 -3.63 -9.61 2.15
CA GLU A 160 -4.29 -9.58 3.45
C GLU A 160 -3.48 -10.44 4.43
N GLU A 161 -3.47 -10.08 5.72
CA GLU A 161 -2.65 -10.76 6.72
C GLU A 161 -2.87 -12.28 6.80
N GLU A 162 -4.11 -12.71 6.62
CA GLU A 162 -4.51 -14.11 6.74
C GLU A 162 -4.05 -14.98 5.55
N LYS A 163 -3.55 -14.34 4.48
CA LYS A 163 -3.15 -15.00 3.22
C LYS A 163 -1.64 -15.21 3.06
N ILE A 164 -0.83 -14.99 4.11
CA ILE A 164 0.62 -15.23 4.03
C ILE A 164 0.94 -16.75 4.09
N THR A 165 0.04 -17.55 4.68
CA THR A 165 0.20 -19.00 4.89
C THR A 165 -0.56 -19.86 3.88
N ILE A 166 -1.49 -19.29 3.12
CA ILE A 166 -2.35 -19.97 2.12
C ILE A 166 -2.18 -19.26 0.78
N THR A 167 -2.20 -19.99 -0.34
CA THR A 167 -2.19 -19.38 -1.69
C THR A 167 -3.35 -18.37 -1.82
N PRO A 168 -3.06 -17.06 -1.96
CA PRO A 168 -4.09 -16.03 -2.03
C PRO A 168 -4.92 -16.21 -3.31
N LEU A 169 -6.24 -16.22 -3.14
CA LEU A 169 -7.21 -16.26 -4.25
C LEU A 169 -7.55 -14.85 -4.71
N LEU A 170 -7.54 -14.64 -6.02
CA LEU A 170 -8.06 -13.43 -6.68
C LEU A 170 -8.93 -13.81 -7.86
N SER A 171 -9.96 -13.01 -8.13
CA SER A 171 -10.65 -13.02 -9.40
C SER A 171 -9.75 -12.50 -10.53
N GLN A 172 -10.07 -12.82 -11.78
CA GLN A 172 -9.38 -12.25 -12.94
C GLN A 172 -9.38 -10.71 -12.97
N ILE A 173 -10.46 -10.08 -12.51
CA ILE A 173 -10.61 -8.61 -12.50
C ILE A 173 -9.69 -7.99 -11.44
N GLU A 174 -9.67 -8.55 -10.23
CA GLU A 174 -8.77 -8.11 -9.16
C GLU A 174 -7.30 -8.33 -9.53
N TYR A 175 -6.97 -9.47 -10.14
CA TYR A 175 -5.61 -9.75 -10.59
C TYR A 175 -5.16 -8.75 -11.66
N LYS A 176 -6.02 -8.44 -12.64
CA LYS A 176 -5.73 -7.38 -13.61
C LYS A 176 -5.50 -6.04 -12.92
N LYS A 177 -6.33 -5.69 -11.94
CA LYS A 177 -6.16 -4.44 -11.18
C LYS A 177 -4.84 -4.42 -10.40
N LEU A 178 -4.44 -5.54 -9.80
CA LEU A 178 -3.14 -5.69 -9.14
C LEU A 178 -1.98 -5.39 -10.11
N LEU A 179 -2.02 -5.93 -11.33
CA LEU A 179 -1.01 -5.67 -12.35
C LEU A 179 -0.99 -4.19 -12.77
N GLU A 180 -2.16 -3.57 -12.99
CA GLU A 180 -2.28 -2.14 -13.31
C GLU A 180 -1.67 -1.25 -12.20
N ILE A 181 -1.91 -1.60 -10.93
CA ILE A 181 -1.31 -0.90 -9.79
C ILE A 181 0.21 -1.09 -9.79
N GLY A 182 0.68 -2.31 -10.07
CA GLY A 182 2.08 -2.64 -10.23
C GLY A 182 2.77 -1.77 -11.29
N GLU A 183 2.12 -1.54 -12.43
CA GLU A 183 2.62 -0.63 -13.47
C GLU A 183 2.68 0.82 -12.99
N LYS A 184 1.61 1.33 -12.36
CA LYS A 184 1.57 2.71 -11.84
C LYS A 184 2.64 2.97 -10.77
N LEU A 185 2.89 1.98 -9.91
CA LEU A 185 3.94 2.02 -8.88
C LEU A 185 5.33 1.69 -9.44
N GLU A 186 5.45 1.41 -10.73
CA GLU A 186 6.67 0.96 -11.43
C GLU A 186 7.30 -0.33 -10.86
N LEU A 187 6.52 -1.13 -10.16
CA LEU A 187 6.95 -2.41 -9.60
C LEU A 187 7.28 -3.45 -10.68
N THR A 188 6.67 -3.33 -11.87
CA THR A 188 6.96 -4.20 -13.02
C THR A 188 8.40 -4.15 -13.49
N LYS A 189 9.17 -3.14 -13.08
CA LYS A 189 10.62 -3.03 -13.32
C LYS A 189 11.44 -3.99 -12.45
N PHE A 190 10.86 -4.53 -11.39
CA PHE A 190 11.55 -5.46 -10.49
C PHE A 190 11.13 -6.90 -10.79
N PRO A 191 12.05 -7.80 -11.16
CA PRO A 191 11.74 -9.22 -11.43
C PRO A 191 11.01 -9.89 -10.26
N ILE A 192 11.33 -9.49 -9.02
CA ILE A 192 10.65 -10.01 -7.82
C ILE A 192 9.14 -9.73 -7.79
N PHE A 193 8.69 -8.63 -8.41
CA PHE A 193 7.25 -8.37 -8.51
C PHE A 193 6.56 -9.39 -9.41
N LYS A 194 7.22 -9.86 -10.48
CA LYS A 194 6.69 -10.94 -11.33
C LYS A 194 6.56 -12.23 -10.52
N SER A 195 7.60 -12.63 -9.79
CA SER A 195 7.56 -13.80 -8.91
C SER A 195 6.48 -13.66 -7.82
N PHE A 196 6.29 -12.46 -7.28
CA PHE A 196 5.20 -12.18 -6.36
C PHE A 196 3.82 -12.39 -6.99
N CYS A 197 3.62 -11.94 -8.23
CA CYS A 197 2.35 -12.09 -8.94
C CYS A 197 2.02 -13.56 -9.27
N GLU A 198 3.02 -14.44 -9.34
CA GLU A 198 2.85 -15.89 -9.56
C GLU A 198 2.31 -16.62 -8.32
N VAL A 199 2.28 -15.96 -7.16
CA VAL A 199 1.78 -16.55 -5.89
C VAL A 199 0.25 -16.66 -5.86
N PHE A 200 -0.46 -15.87 -6.67
CA PHE A 200 -1.91 -15.80 -6.64
C PHE A 200 -2.56 -16.92 -7.46
N ASP A 201 -3.57 -17.59 -6.89
CA ASP A 201 -4.47 -18.47 -7.63
C ASP A 201 -5.59 -17.61 -8.23
N VAL A 202 -5.61 -17.50 -9.56
CA VAL A 202 -6.51 -16.62 -10.31
C VAL A 202 -7.69 -17.44 -10.85
N ARG A 203 -8.91 -17.03 -10.51
CA ARG A 203 -10.16 -17.71 -10.91
C ARG A 203 -11.10 -16.81 -11.69
#